data_AF-A0A2I8VMA4-F1
#
_entry.id   AF-A0A2I8VMA4-F1
#
_cell.length_a   1.000
_cell.length_b   1.000
_cell.length_c   1.000
_cell.angle_alpha   90.00
_cell.angle_beta   90.00
_cell.angle_gamma   90.00
#
_symmetry.space_group_name_H-M   'P 1'
#
loop_
_entity.id
_entity.type
_entity.pdbx_description
1 polymer ?
#
loop_
_entity_poly.entity_id
_entity_poly.type
_entity_poly.pdbx_seq_one_letter_code
_entity_poly.pdbx_strand_id
1 'polypeptide(L)'
;MHPSRALVAAVCATVLVSVLSLAAVPPVSAAPGSGFGAESYEQQAGDVVAVDLSVPSGSTVSLVVGGPGYHARATVVDVNDDGFVVVRVNTFAAGWQATERVAYDAVGADRVAHVVRESPRRSAPLATGPYALALQGPVEDRARLDLTAATFDAAVPSVAPRDAHPAGPTDVASLPSNGTAAAGDWAVVTFHASGIGGVARLDDAPAANLVYATESAPNAESTHVVRHTLATNDTPATLTVDYDAGDGGVPSDLAGVSRETLAVGYDRDGDGDIDVDLVPAVSHVTLPREGRVTVSFAEAPPATAGDVLVVRLPVTNPDRSGADAVAVTVDDRRTVGTVEYGLVGSGALGNGLDLRLAPVDANGSVGDARPVSPAVHEVFADSDRDTLSVVFDTTLLDRGTYAATLSLTPANPRVSTARTLTTTFTVVERRVTLVRPASTFAVDAPTVPVEVTTTLAPGSELTLHVSSESAPNVLQVYVLTVEADRTASVDVTLTERLAGSEVRFVVRENGRPVAGPHVGRPA
;
A
#
# COMPACT_ATOMS: atom_id res chain seq x y z
N MET A 1 -19.20 -15.51 -42.63
CA MET A 1 -19.38 -16.97 -42.77
C MET A 1 -18.04 -17.64 -42.56
N HIS A 2 -17.91 -18.44 -41.49
CA HIS A 2 -16.82 -19.42 -41.29
C HIS A 2 -16.81 -20.47 -42.41
N PRO A 3 -15.67 -21.12 -42.70
CA PRO A 3 -15.19 -22.34 -41.99
C PRO A 3 -13.69 -22.29 -41.61
N SER A 4 -13.25 -22.64 -40.39
CA SER A 4 -12.80 -23.97 -39.88
C SER A 4 -11.57 -24.56 -40.60
N ARG A 5 -10.36 -24.56 -39.99
CA ARG A 5 -9.75 -25.53 -39.02
C ARG A 5 -9.18 -26.82 -39.65
N ALA A 6 -8.03 -27.24 -39.10
CA ALA A 6 -7.16 -28.42 -39.36
C ALA A 6 -5.98 -28.12 -40.33
N LEU A 7 -4.71 -28.47 -40.10
CA LEU A 7 -4.11 -29.56 -39.29
C LEU A 7 -2.55 -29.35 -39.18
N VAL A 8 -1.96 -29.85 -38.07
CA VAL A 8 -0.57 -30.39 -37.88
C VAL A 8 0.66 -29.46 -37.97
N ALA A 9 1.35 -29.31 -36.82
CA ALA A 9 2.74 -29.76 -36.65
C ALA A 9 3.05 -29.95 -35.15
N ALA A 10 3.48 -31.16 -34.81
CA ALA A 10 3.90 -31.59 -33.47
C ALA A 10 5.43 -31.73 -33.42
N VAL A 11 5.95 -31.92 -32.18
CA VAL A 11 7.31 -32.37 -31.81
C VAL A 11 8.31 -31.20 -31.70
N CYS A 12 8.99 -30.89 -30.58
CA CYS A 12 9.53 -31.71 -29.50
C CYS A 12 9.67 -30.86 -28.21
N ALA A 13 9.00 -31.24 -27.12
CA ALA A 13 9.25 -30.69 -25.78
C ALA A 13 9.97 -31.75 -24.95
N THR A 14 11.26 -31.57 -24.73
CA THR A 14 12.06 -32.39 -23.82
C THR A 14 11.79 -31.95 -22.39
N VAL A 15 11.08 -32.81 -21.68
CA VAL A 15 10.81 -32.76 -20.25
C VAL A 15 12.13 -32.98 -19.50
N LEU A 16 12.66 -31.94 -18.85
CA LEU A 16 13.59 -32.09 -17.73
C LEU A 16 12.82 -31.78 -16.44
N VAL A 17 12.20 -32.83 -15.90
CA VAL A 17 11.58 -32.84 -14.58
C VAL A 17 12.70 -33.02 -13.57
N SER A 18 13.18 -31.91 -13.01
CA SER A 18 13.96 -31.92 -11.77
C SER A 18 12.97 -31.77 -10.62
N VAL A 19 12.50 -32.90 -10.11
CA VAL A 19 11.72 -33.00 -8.87
C VAL A 19 12.64 -32.63 -7.71
N LEU A 20 12.62 -31.36 -7.30
CA LEU A 20 12.88 -31.00 -5.91
C LEU A 20 11.52 -30.81 -5.25
N SER A 21 10.89 -31.95 -4.97
CA SER A 21 9.80 -32.02 -4.01
C SER A 21 10.37 -31.70 -2.63
N LEU A 22 10.34 -30.43 -2.24
CA LEU A 22 10.10 -30.08 -0.86
C LEU A 22 8.68 -30.56 -0.56
N ALA A 23 8.57 -31.82 -0.14
CA ALA A 23 7.39 -32.26 0.56
C ALA A 23 7.29 -31.39 1.81
N ALA A 24 6.47 -30.33 1.74
CA ALA A 24 5.83 -29.82 2.92
C ALA A 24 5.06 -31.01 3.49
N VAL A 25 5.60 -31.61 4.54
CA VAL A 25 4.83 -32.52 5.38
C VAL A 25 3.62 -31.68 5.78
N PRO A 26 2.38 -32.04 5.39
CA PRO A 26 1.23 -31.33 5.92
C PRO A 26 1.37 -31.39 7.44
N PRO A 27 1.20 -30.28 8.18
CA PRO A 27 1.09 -30.40 9.62
C PRO A 27 0.04 -31.48 9.86
N VAL A 28 0.40 -32.49 10.65
CA VAL A 28 -0.55 -33.53 11.06
C VAL A 28 -1.68 -32.75 11.72
N SER A 29 -2.78 -32.54 10.98
CA SER A 29 -3.95 -31.84 11.47
C SER A 29 -4.39 -32.62 12.69
N ALA A 30 -4.25 -32.00 13.87
CA ALA A 30 -4.65 -32.61 15.11
C ALA A 30 -6.14 -32.97 15.00
N ALA A 31 -6.54 -34.13 15.52
CA ALA A 31 -7.94 -34.51 15.51
C ALA A 31 -8.77 -33.41 16.21
N PRO A 32 -9.99 -33.08 15.71
CA PRO A 32 -10.86 -32.11 16.36
C PRO A 32 -11.01 -32.38 17.87
N GLY A 33 -10.93 -31.34 18.67
CA GLY A 33 -11.02 -31.42 20.12
C GLY A 33 -9.71 -31.70 20.86
N SER A 34 -8.56 -31.41 20.26
CA SER A 34 -7.25 -31.65 20.86
C SER A 34 -6.71 -30.51 21.73
N GLY A 35 -7.33 -29.33 21.75
CA GLY A 35 -6.86 -28.18 22.53
C GLY A 35 -6.16 -27.12 21.67
N PHE A 36 -5.05 -26.57 22.15
CA PHE A 36 -4.26 -25.59 21.39
C PHE A 36 -3.51 -26.25 20.24
N GLY A 37 -3.31 -25.52 19.14
CA GLY A 37 -2.49 -25.96 18.02
C GLY A 37 -0.99 -26.03 18.36
N ALA A 38 -0.55 -25.28 19.38
CA ALA A 38 0.83 -25.27 19.88
C ALA A 38 0.88 -25.12 21.41
N GLU A 39 1.93 -25.70 22.04
CA GLU A 39 2.18 -25.53 23.48
C GLU A 39 2.65 -24.11 23.85
N SER A 40 3.23 -23.39 22.89
CA SER A 40 3.69 -22.02 23.03
C SER A 40 3.53 -21.23 21.72
N TYR A 41 3.16 -19.98 21.87
CA TYR A 41 3.07 -18.95 20.84
C TYR A 41 4.08 -17.85 21.16
N GLU A 42 4.71 -17.28 20.16
CA GLU A 42 5.60 -16.13 20.29
C GLU A 42 5.14 -15.05 19.32
N GLN A 43 5.12 -13.81 19.79
CA GLN A 43 4.80 -12.64 18.96
C GLN A 43 5.41 -11.38 19.57
N GLN A 44 5.60 -10.33 18.79
CA GLN A 44 6.00 -9.04 19.32
C GLN A 44 4.80 -8.32 19.96
N ALA A 45 5.06 -7.61 21.05
CA ALA A 45 4.06 -6.74 21.63
C ALA A 45 3.54 -5.76 20.57
N GLY A 46 2.24 -5.48 20.58
CA GLY A 46 1.55 -4.61 19.64
C GLY A 46 1.13 -5.24 18.31
N ASP A 47 1.48 -6.49 18.05
CA ASP A 47 0.95 -7.26 16.92
C ASP A 47 -0.34 -8.00 17.28
N VAL A 48 -0.85 -8.72 16.28
CA VAL A 48 -1.99 -9.61 16.40
C VAL A 48 -1.48 -11.05 16.45
N VAL A 49 -1.70 -11.72 17.58
CA VAL A 49 -1.38 -13.14 17.74
C VAL A 49 -2.49 -13.98 17.12
N ALA A 50 -2.16 -14.94 16.26
CA ALA A 50 -3.08 -15.98 15.82
C ALA A 50 -2.96 -17.19 16.75
N VAL A 51 -4.04 -17.53 17.45
CA VAL A 51 -4.11 -18.68 18.36
C VAL A 51 -4.99 -19.75 17.72
N ASP A 52 -4.34 -20.79 17.20
CA ASP A 52 -5.02 -21.94 16.62
C ASP A 52 -5.63 -22.83 17.70
N LEU A 53 -6.90 -23.16 17.56
CA LEU A 53 -7.66 -24.02 18.47
C LEU A 53 -8.24 -25.21 17.71
N SER A 54 -8.08 -26.41 18.25
CA SER A 54 -8.78 -27.62 17.84
C SER A 54 -9.83 -27.97 18.89
N VAL A 55 -11.10 -27.87 18.50
CA VAL A 55 -12.26 -28.02 19.37
C VAL A 55 -13.23 -29.06 18.78
N PRO A 56 -14.15 -29.62 19.58
CA PRO A 56 -15.19 -30.47 19.00
C PRO A 56 -16.03 -29.66 18.01
N SER A 57 -16.38 -30.25 16.88
CA SER A 57 -17.16 -29.58 15.83
C SER A 57 -18.43 -28.92 16.38
N GLY A 58 -18.65 -27.66 16.01
CA GLY A 58 -19.82 -26.87 16.39
C GLY A 58 -19.85 -26.45 17.85
N SER A 59 -18.73 -26.61 18.56
CA SER A 59 -18.66 -26.33 19.99
C SER A 59 -18.40 -24.86 20.31
N THR A 60 -18.70 -24.51 21.55
CA THR A 60 -18.34 -23.23 22.15
C THR A 60 -17.34 -23.47 23.27
N VAL A 61 -16.22 -22.74 23.22
CA VAL A 61 -15.13 -22.83 24.20
C VAL A 61 -14.84 -21.45 24.80
N SER A 62 -14.18 -21.42 25.95
CA SER A 62 -13.66 -20.18 26.55
C SER A 62 -12.14 -20.16 26.46
N LEU A 63 -11.60 -19.18 25.74
CA LEU A 63 -10.17 -18.85 25.73
C LEU A 63 -9.89 -17.84 26.85
N VAL A 64 -9.02 -18.19 27.78
CA VAL A 64 -8.54 -17.30 28.85
C VAL A 64 -7.10 -16.89 28.54
N VAL A 65 -6.84 -15.58 28.59
CA VAL A 65 -5.50 -15.00 28.48
C VAL A 65 -5.17 -14.30 29.79
N GLY A 66 -4.14 -14.74 30.49
CA GLY A 66 -3.75 -14.22 31.80
C GLY A 66 -2.26 -13.88 31.87
N GLY A 67 -1.92 -12.74 32.46
CA GLY A 67 -0.53 -12.30 32.62
C GLY A 67 -0.41 -11.19 33.66
N PRO A 68 0.78 -10.58 33.79
CA PRO A 68 1.02 -9.52 34.78
C PRO A 68 0.06 -8.34 34.60
N GLY A 69 -0.92 -8.20 35.50
CA GLY A 69 -1.92 -7.13 35.47
C GLY A 69 -2.88 -7.20 34.28
N TYR A 70 -3.07 -8.37 33.69
CA TYR A 70 -4.04 -8.60 32.61
C TYR A 70 -4.71 -9.96 32.76
N HIS A 71 -6.03 -9.98 32.67
CA HIS A 71 -6.81 -11.22 32.63
C HIS A 71 -8.07 -10.99 31.82
N ALA A 72 -8.28 -11.78 30.78
CA ALA A 72 -9.47 -11.73 29.95
C ALA A 72 -9.95 -13.12 29.55
N ARG A 73 -11.26 -13.24 29.33
CA ARG A 73 -11.94 -14.45 28.88
C ARG A 73 -12.74 -14.14 27.63
N ALA A 74 -12.49 -14.86 26.55
CA ALA A 74 -13.22 -14.79 25.29
C ALA A 74 -14.01 -16.07 25.05
N THR A 75 -15.30 -15.96 24.75
CA THR A 75 -16.14 -17.06 24.30
C THR A 75 -16.02 -17.19 22.78
N VAL A 76 -15.53 -18.34 22.32
CA VAL A 76 -15.23 -18.64 20.93
C VAL A 76 -16.17 -19.73 20.44
N VAL A 77 -16.68 -19.57 19.22
CA VAL A 77 -17.67 -20.50 18.62
C VAL A 77 -17.14 -20.95 17.26
N ASP A 78 -17.00 -22.27 17.10
CA ASP A 78 -16.87 -22.92 15.79
C ASP A 78 -18.26 -22.89 15.13
N VAL A 79 -18.37 -22.16 14.02
CA VAL A 79 -19.66 -21.93 13.34
C VAL A 79 -19.83 -22.84 12.12
N ASN A 80 -18.74 -23.30 11.52
CA ASN A 80 -18.76 -24.09 10.28
C ASN A 80 -18.68 -25.60 10.54
N ASP A 81 -18.62 -26.02 11.80
CA ASP A 81 -18.57 -27.40 12.28
C ASP A 81 -17.30 -28.15 11.82
N ASP A 82 -16.21 -27.45 11.48
CA ASP A 82 -14.96 -28.08 11.04
C ASP A 82 -14.03 -28.48 12.20
N GLY A 83 -14.29 -27.97 13.41
CA GLY A 83 -13.52 -28.25 14.61
C GLY A 83 -12.21 -27.45 14.74
N PHE A 84 -11.97 -26.44 13.89
CA PHE A 84 -10.77 -25.62 13.89
C PHE A 84 -11.12 -24.14 13.95
N VAL A 85 -10.63 -23.44 14.98
CA VAL A 85 -10.86 -21.99 15.12
C VAL A 85 -9.53 -21.27 15.28
N VAL A 86 -9.31 -20.21 14.50
CA VAL A 86 -8.16 -19.32 14.67
C VAL A 86 -8.62 -18.03 15.33
N VAL A 87 -8.22 -17.82 16.59
CA VAL A 87 -8.56 -16.60 17.34
C VAL A 87 -7.43 -15.59 17.19
N ARG A 88 -7.75 -14.40 16.70
CA ARG A 88 -6.82 -13.27 16.60
C ARG A 88 -6.90 -12.43 17.87
N VAL A 89 -5.76 -12.23 18.53
CA VAL A 89 -5.63 -11.38 19.72
C VAL A 89 -4.73 -10.19 19.39
N ASN A 90 -5.31 -9.01 19.21
CA ASN A 90 -4.58 -7.76 19.04
C ASN A 90 -4.00 -7.30 20.38
N THR A 91 -2.70 -7.51 20.57
CA THR A 91 -1.97 -7.20 21.81
C THR A 91 -1.76 -5.70 22.00
N PHE A 92 -1.86 -4.89 20.93
CA PHE A 92 -1.94 -3.44 21.06
C PHE A 92 -3.25 -3.05 21.70
N ALA A 93 -4.40 -3.57 21.25
CA ALA A 93 -5.71 -3.19 21.76
C ALA A 93 -6.03 -3.78 23.15
N ALA A 94 -5.47 -4.95 23.47
CA ALA A 94 -5.81 -5.71 24.67
C ALA A 94 -5.45 -4.98 25.99
N GLY A 95 -6.35 -5.08 26.96
CA GLY A 95 -6.12 -4.69 28.35
C GLY A 95 -6.27 -3.20 28.69
N TRP A 96 -6.18 -2.30 27.72
CA TRP A 96 -6.13 -0.85 27.98
C TRP A 96 -7.17 -0.03 27.21
N GLN A 97 -7.83 -0.61 26.22
CA GLN A 97 -8.98 0.01 25.57
C GLN A 97 -10.20 0.01 26.49
N ALA A 98 -11.18 0.88 26.18
CA ALA A 98 -12.42 0.96 26.96
C ALA A 98 -13.15 -0.40 27.01
N THR A 99 -13.26 -1.05 25.85
CA THR A 99 -13.92 -2.35 25.66
C THR A 99 -12.90 -3.39 25.23
N GLU A 100 -12.87 -4.56 25.88
CA GLU A 100 -11.91 -5.62 25.55
C GLU A 100 -12.23 -6.35 24.23
N ARG A 101 -13.50 -6.35 23.81
CA ARG A 101 -13.97 -7.03 22.60
C ARG A 101 -13.21 -6.62 21.33
N VAL A 102 -12.72 -5.37 21.27
CA VAL A 102 -11.98 -4.86 20.10
C VAL A 102 -10.61 -5.53 19.93
N ALA A 103 -10.11 -6.21 20.95
CA ALA A 103 -8.81 -6.88 20.91
C ALA A 103 -8.89 -8.34 20.45
N TYR A 104 -10.08 -8.91 20.27
CA TYR A 104 -10.26 -10.33 19.96
C TYR A 104 -11.16 -10.48 18.75
N ASP A 105 -10.78 -11.34 17.80
CA ASP A 105 -11.66 -11.75 16.72
C ASP A 105 -11.37 -13.20 16.30
N ALA A 106 -12.15 -13.75 15.37
CA ALA A 106 -11.89 -15.06 14.77
C ALA A 106 -11.74 -14.93 13.25
N VAL A 107 -10.95 -15.83 12.64
CA VAL A 107 -10.76 -15.87 11.19
C VAL A 107 -11.88 -16.67 10.53
N GLY A 108 -12.31 -16.24 9.34
CA GLY A 108 -13.22 -17.02 8.50
C GLY A 108 -14.68 -16.96 8.97
N ALA A 109 -15.32 -18.12 9.06
CA ALA A 109 -16.73 -18.24 9.42
C ALA A 109 -16.98 -18.26 10.95
N ASP A 110 -15.94 -18.54 11.73
CA ASP A 110 -15.99 -18.61 13.18
C ASP A 110 -16.14 -17.23 13.81
N ARG A 111 -16.41 -17.20 15.12
CA ARG A 111 -16.57 -15.93 15.82
C ARG A 111 -16.15 -15.95 17.28
N VAL A 112 -15.72 -14.78 17.75
CA VAL A 112 -15.66 -14.43 19.17
C VAL A 112 -16.99 -13.80 19.59
N ALA A 113 -17.81 -14.55 20.33
CA ALA A 113 -19.15 -14.14 20.71
C ALA A 113 -19.18 -13.14 21.87
N HIS A 114 -18.30 -13.30 22.85
CA HIS A 114 -18.26 -12.46 24.04
C HIS A 114 -16.82 -12.34 24.58
N VAL A 115 -16.46 -11.18 25.13
CA VAL A 115 -15.15 -10.96 25.75
C VAL A 115 -15.32 -10.16 27.03
N VAL A 116 -14.74 -10.68 28.12
CA VAL A 116 -14.73 -10.02 29.43
C VAL A 116 -13.29 -9.82 29.84
N ARG A 117 -12.90 -8.56 30.08
CA ARG A 117 -11.69 -8.26 30.85
C ARG A 117 -12.02 -8.39 32.33
N GLU A 118 -11.44 -9.38 32.97
CA GLU A 118 -11.63 -9.67 34.40
C GLU A 118 -10.65 -8.86 35.27
N SER A 119 -9.55 -8.37 34.69
CA SER A 119 -8.63 -7.43 35.34
C SER A 119 -9.08 -5.97 35.22
N PRO A 120 -8.56 -5.05 36.06
CA PRO A 120 -8.70 -3.62 35.82
C PRO A 120 -8.17 -3.19 34.45
N ARG A 121 -8.71 -2.09 33.91
CA ARG A 121 -8.20 -1.45 32.70
C ARG A 121 -6.77 -0.94 32.97
N ARG A 122 -5.86 -1.27 32.06
CA ARG A 122 -4.47 -0.82 32.07
C ARG A 122 -4.36 0.60 31.49
N SER A 123 -3.26 1.29 31.78
CA SER A 123 -2.93 2.58 31.19
C SER A 123 -2.22 2.48 29.83
N ALA A 124 -1.72 1.29 29.48
CA ALA A 124 -0.98 1.03 28.25
C ALA A 124 -1.24 -0.42 27.77
N PRO A 125 -0.98 -0.71 26.48
CA PRO A 125 -1.10 -2.04 25.89
C PRO A 125 -0.41 -3.17 26.67
N LEU A 126 -0.61 -4.40 26.22
CA LEU A 126 0.11 -5.54 26.76
C LEU A 126 1.62 -5.32 26.63
N ALA A 127 2.32 -5.54 27.74
CA ALA A 127 3.76 -5.40 27.81
C ALA A 127 4.44 -6.69 27.35
N THR A 128 5.75 -6.61 27.08
CA THR A 128 6.57 -7.79 26.83
C THR A 128 6.58 -8.72 28.05
N GLY A 129 6.74 -10.01 27.79
CA GLY A 129 6.79 -11.06 28.80
C GLY A 129 5.78 -12.18 28.56
N PRO A 130 5.71 -13.14 29.50
CA PRO A 130 4.88 -14.31 29.36
C PRO A 130 3.42 -14.05 29.75
N TYR A 131 2.52 -14.67 29.00
CA TYR A 131 1.09 -14.77 29.25
C TYR A 131 0.70 -16.25 29.21
N ALA A 132 -0.14 -16.68 30.15
CA ALA A 132 -0.75 -17.99 30.15
C ALA A 132 -2.01 -17.99 29.28
N LEU A 133 -2.13 -19.00 28.42
CA LEU A 133 -3.35 -19.30 27.69
C LEU A 133 -4.00 -20.53 28.33
N ALA A 134 -5.33 -20.49 28.50
CA ALA A 134 -6.08 -21.65 28.95
C ALA A 134 -7.37 -21.79 28.14
N LEU A 135 -7.64 -23.01 27.68
CA LEU A 135 -8.90 -23.37 27.06
C LEU A 135 -9.79 -24.02 28.12
N GLN A 136 -11.07 -23.62 28.17
CA GLN A 136 -12.06 -24.14 29.11
C GLN A 136 -13.35 -24.52 28.39
N GLY A 137 -13.98 -25.61 28.81
CA GLY A 137 -15.27 -26.08 28.29
C GLY A 137 -15.20 -27.56 27.91
N PRO A 138 -15.68 -27.97 26.72
CA PRO A 138 -15.66 -29.37 26.30
C PRO A 138 -14.25 -29.93 26.08
N VAL A 139 -13.26 -29.05 25.93
CA VAL A 139 -11.83 -29.36 25.93
C VAL A 139 -11.15 -28.42 26.91
N GLU A 140 -10.26 -28.98 27.72
CA GLU A 140 -9.41 -28.22 28.64
C GLU A 140 -7.95 -28.41 28.24
N ASP A 141 -7.25 -27.30 28.04
CA ASP A 141 -5.84 -27.31 27.65
C ASP A 141 -5.14 -26.02 28.10
N ARG A 142 -3.81 -25.99 28.06
CA ARG A 142 -3.00 -24.83 28.43
C ARG A 142 -1.85 -24.64 27.46
N ALA A 143 -1.61 -23.39 27.11
CA ALA A 143 -0.46 -22.98 26.31
C ALA A 143 0.16 -21.71 26.92
N ARG A 144 1.27 -21.28 26.34
CA ARG A 144 1.94 -20.03 26.69
C ARG A 144 1.97 -19.08 25.51
N LEU A 145 1.88 -17.78 25.77
CA LEU A 145 2.16 -16.73 24.81
C LEU A 145 3.33 -15.89 25.34
N ASP A 146 4.41 -15.79 24.58
CA ASP A 146 5.53 -14.91 24.90
C ASP A 146 5.50 -13.67 24.01
N LEU A 147 5.33 -12.49 24.64
CA LEU A 147 5.40 -11.22 23.95
C LEU A 147 6.82 -10.64 23.99
N THR A 148 7.46 -10.49 22.84
CA THR A 148 8.80 -9.92 22.70
C THR A 148 8.76 -8.45 22.31
N ALA A 149 9.91 -7.77 22.34
CA ALA A 149 9.98 -6.37 21.98
C ALA A 149 9.85 -6.20 20.46
N ALA A 150 9.09 -5.18 20.03
CA ALA A 150 9.02 -4.77 18.64
C ALA A 150 10.41 -4.36 18.11
N THR A 151 10.65 -4.58 16.83
CA THR A 151 11.89 -4.22 16.11
C THR A 151 11.57 -3.32 14.92
N PHE A 152 12.51 -2.45 14.59
CA PHE A 152 12.45 -1.51 13.45
C PHE A 152 13.82 -1.62 12.78
N ASP A 153 13.95 -2.56 11.86
CA ASP A 153 15.25 -3.09 11.46
C ASP A 153 15.79 -2.46 10.18
N ALA A 154 14.99 -2.45 9.12
CA ALA A 154 15.41 -1.98 7.81
C ALA A 154 14.25 -1.45 6.96
N ALA A 155 14.56 -0.60 5.98
CA ALA A 155 13.64 -0.21 4.91
C ALA A 155 14.33 -0.44 3.55
N VAL A 156 13.70 -1.25 2.71
CA VAL A 156 14.29 -1.76 1.47
C VAL A 156 13.46 -1.30 0.27
N PRO A 157 14.02 -0.52 -0.66
CA PRO A 157 13.35 -0.19 -1.90
C PRO A 157 13.51 -1.33 -2.90
N SER A 158 12.47 -1.57 -3.68
CA SER A 158 12.38 -2.53 -4.77
C SER A 158 11.64 -1.90 -5.94
N VAL A 159 11.69 -2.54 -7.11
CA VAL A 159 10.99 -2.06 -8.31
C VAL A 159 10.27 -3.21 -9.00
N ALA A 160 9.08 -2.96 -9.52
CA ALA A 160 8.35 -3.90 -10.36
C ALA A 160 8.09 -3.29 -11.75
N PRO A 161 8.13 -4.09 -12.83
CA PRO A 161 7.75 -3.65 -14.17
C PRO A 161 6.35 -3.03 -14.20
N ARG A 162 6.14 -2.03 -15.05
CA ARG A 162 4.83 -1.39 -15.29
C ARG A 162 3.66 -2.37 -15.36
N ASP A 163 3.83 -3.46 -16.10
CA ASP A 163 2.75 -4.42 -16.39
C ASP A 163 2.65 -5.54 -15.32
N ALA A 164 3.48 -5.49 -14.28
CA ALA A 164 3.51 -6.41 -13.14
C ALA A 164 3.20 -5.66 -11.84
N HIS A 165 1.98 -5.11 -11.76
CA HIS A 165 1.49 -4.41 -10.58
C HIS A 165 1.41 -5.38 -9.38
N PRO A 166 2.14 -5.14 -8.28
CA PRO A 166 2.09 -6.01 -7.10
C PRO A 166 0.70 -5.96 -6.46
N ALA A 167 0.02 -7.10 -6.31
CA ALA A 167 -1.35 -7.16 -5.78
C ALA A 167 -1.42 -7.62 -4.32
N GLY A 168 -0.27 -7.86 -3.67
CA GLY A 168 -0.23 -8.23 -2.26
C GLY A 168 1.17 -8.58 -1.75
N PRO A 169 1.25 -9.01 -0.47
CA PRO A 169 2.52 -9.31 0.20
C PRO A 169 3.44 -10.30 -0.52
N THR A 170 2.86 -11.36 -1.10
CA THR A 170 3.62 -12.40 -1.81
C THR A 170 4.33 -11.86 -3.03
N ASP A 171 3.67 -11.00 -3.82
CA ASP A 171 4.25 -10.40 -5.01
C ASP A 171 5.40 -9.48 -4.60
N VAL A 172 5.19 -8.63 -3.60
CA VAL A 172 6.21 -7.72 -3.08
C VAL A 172 7.43 -8.47 -2.55
N ALA A 173 7.23 -9.56 -1.79
CA ALA A 173 8.32 -10.34 -1.21
C ALA A 173 9.22 -11.02 -2.27
N SER A 174 8.73 -11.16 -3.51
CA SER A 174 9.49 -11.72 -4.62
C SER A 174 10.34 -10.69 -5.38
N LEU A 175 10.13 -9.39 -5.14
CA LEU A 175 10.81 -8.33 -5.87
C LEU A 175 12.29 -8.23 -5.45
N PRO A 176 13.20 -8.03 -6.42
CA PRO A 176 14.59 -7.76 -6.11
C PRO A 176 14.75 -6.36 -5.53
N SER A 177 15.67 -6.22 -4.56
CA SER A 177 16.01 -4.92 -4.00
C SER A 177 16.63 -4.02 -5.08
N ASN A 178 16.05 -2.84 -5.26
CA ASN A 178 16.45 -1.87 -6.26
C ASN A 178 15.93 -0.49 -5.87
N GLY A 179 16.84 0.47 -5.71
CA GLY A 179 16.48 1.84 -5.36
C GLY A 179 16.06 2.71 -6.54
N THR A 180 16.03 2.21 -7.78
CA THR A 180 15.79 3.07 -8.95
C THR A 180 14.65 2.52 -9.80
N ALA A 181 13.62 3.32 -10.02
CA ALA A 181 12.49 3.00 -10.89
C ALA A 181 12.52 3.90 -12.14
N ALA A 182 12.32 3.35 -13.33
CA ALA A 182 12.01 4.21 -14.47
C ALA A 182 10.59 4.74 -14.35
N ALA A 183 10.35 5.97 -14.80
CA ALA A 183 9.00 6.53 -14.87
C ALA A 183 8.04 5.55 -15.57
N GLY A 184 6.93 5.24 -14.90
CA GLY A 184 5.93 4.26 -15.31
C GLY A 184 6.13 2.85 -14.79
N ASP A 185 7.26 2.52 -14.17
CA ASP A 185 7.41 1.30 -13.36
C ASP A 185 6.90 1.54 -11.93
N TRP A 186 6.69 0.49 -11.15
CA TRP A 186 6.25 0.62 -9.76
C TRP A 186 7.46 0.70 -8.83
N ALA A 187 7.51 1.71 -7.97
CA ALA A 187 8.48 1.75 -6.88
C ALA A 187 7.84 1.15 -5.62
N VAL A 188 8.50 0.21 -4.98
CA VAL A 188 7.98 -0.46 -3.78
C VAL A 188 8.93 -0.22 -2.63
N VAL A 189 8.43 0.20 -1.47
CA VAL A 189 9.24 0.32 -0.25
C VAL A 189 8.71 -0.63 0.80
N THR A 190 9.54 -1.56 1.24
CA THR A 190 9.22 -2.52 2.30
C THR A 190 9.93 -2.15 3.59
N PHE A 191 9.17 -1.86 4.63
CA PHE A 191 9.65 -1.60 5.97
C PHE A 191 9.60 -2.90 6.78
N HIS A 192 10.75 -3.34 7.29
CA HIS A 192 10.87 -4.46 8.22
C HIS A 192 10.70 -3.94 9.64
N ALA A 193 9.46 -4.01 10.12
CA ALA A 193 9.07 -3.54 11.43
C ALA A 193 8.03 -4.49 12.03
N SER A 194 8.35 -5.04 13.20
CA SER A 194 7.45 -5.89 13.97
C SER A 194 6.70 -5.09 15.03
N GLY A 195 5.66 -5.67 15.62
CA GLY A 195 4.85 -5.02 16.64
C GLY A 195 3.96 -3.89 16.13
N ILE A 196 3.75 -3.79 14.81
CA ILE A 196 2.91 -2.78 14.15
C ILE A 196 1.61 -3.34 13.61
N GLY A 197 1.45 -4.66 13.48
CA GLY A 197 0.28 -5.29 12.86
C GLY A 197 -1.02 -5.07 13.64
N GLY A 198 -0.94 -4.88 14.96
CA GLY A 198 -2.09 -4.49 15.79
C GLY A 198 -2.23 -2.98 15.97
N VAL A 199 -1.21 -2.20 15.58
CA VAL A 199 -1.17 -0.74 15.65
C VAL A 199 -1.72 -0.12 14.37
N ALA A 200 -1.31 -0.64 13.22
CA ALA A 200 -1.68 -0.15 11.90
C ALA A 200 -3.18 -0.35 11.64
N ARG A 201 -3.80 0.69 11.08
CA ARG A 201 -5.20 0.71 10.65
C ARG A 201 -5.25 0.80 9.14
N LEU A 202 -4.94 -0.29 8.44
CA LEU A 202 -4.86 -0.25 6.97
C LEU A 202 -6.23 -0.14 6.32
N ASP A 203 -7.24 -0.81 6.87
CA ASP A 203 -8.61 -0.84 6.32
C ASP A 203 -9.40 0.44 6.62
N ASP A 204 -9.00 1.19 7.66
CA ASP A 204 -9.67 2.39 8.14
C ASP A 204 -8.67 3.49 8.55
N ALA A 205 -7.64 3.68 7.71
CA ALA A 205 -6.56 4.61 7.95
C ALA A 205 -7.04 6.07 8.08
N PRO A 206 -6.56 6.84 9.08
CA PRO A 206 -6.97 8.23 9.24
C PRO A 206 -6.70 9.10 7.99
N ALA A 207 -5.61 8.87 7.27
CA ALA A 207 -5.28 9.62 6.06
C ALA A 207 -6.20 9.29 4.86
N ALA A 208 -7.02 8.24 4.95
CA ALA A 208 -8.03 7.88 3.97
C ALA A 208 -9.42 8.46 4.30
N ASN A 209 -9.59 9.08 5.47
CA ASN A 209 -10.83 9.75 5.84
C ASN A 209 -11.13 10.94 4.93
N LEU A 210 -12.42 11.28 4.82
CA LEU A 210 -12.89 12.48 4.09
C LEU A 210 -12.17 13.75 4.55
N VAL A 211 -11.89 13.84 5.85
CA VAL A 211 -11.05 14.87 6.45
C VAL A 211 -10.00 14.22 7.35
N TYR A 212 -8.72 14.48 7.05
CA TYR A 212 -7.58 14.03 7.83
C TYR A 212 -6.94 15.21 8.57
N ALA A 213 -6.74 15.07 9.88
CA ALA A 213 -6.02 16.05 10.70
C ALA A 213 -4.52 15.70 10.73
N THR A 214 -3.65 16.59 10.23
CA THR A 214 -2.20 16.32 10.17
C THR A 214 -1.54 16.19 11.55
N GLU A 215 -2.11 16.87 12.54
CA GLU A 215 -1.92 16.61 13.97
C GLU A 215 -3.31 16.36 14.56
N SER A 216 -3.47 15.27 15.31
CA SER A 216 -4.79 14.82 15.78
C SER A 216 -4.98 15.03 17.27
N ALA A 217 -3.94 15.40 18.02
CA ALA A 217 -4.05 15.62 19.46
C ALA A 217 -5.13 16.68 19.79
N PRO A 218 -5.89 16.50 20.89
CA PRO A 218 -6.86 17.50 21.34
C PRO A 218 -6.23 18.88 21.56
N ASN A 219 -6.91 19.95 21.15
CA ASN A 219 -6.43 21.35 21.17
C ASN A 219 -5.14 21.62 20.39
N ALA A 220 -4.69 20.70 19.53
CA ALA A 220 -3.52 20.96 18.71
C ALA A 220 -3.88 21.87 17.52
N GLU A 221 -2.99 22.81 17.23
CA GLU A 221 -2.96 23.47 15.92
C GLU A 221 -2.68 22.41 14.85
N SER A 222 -3.54 22.36 13.85
CA SER A 222 -3.55 21.30 12.83
C SER A 222 -3.90 21.86 11.46
N THR A 223 -3.64 21.07 10.44
CA THR A 223 -4.20 21.27 9.11
C THR A 223 -5.16 20.13 8.84
N HIS A 224 -6.42 20.46 8.61
CA HIS A 224 -7.40 19.51 8.13
C HIS A 224 -7.33 19.43 6.61
N VAL A 225 -6.95 18.27 6.09
CA VAL A 225 -6.90 17.95 4.67
C VAL A 225 -8.20 17.29 4.28
N VAL A 226 -9.02 18.00 3.50
CA VAL A 226 -10.25 17.50 2.91
C VAL A 226 -9.95 16.94 1.53
N ARG A 227 -10.45 15.74 1.22
CA ARG A 227 -10.31 15.11 -0.10
C ARG A 227 -11.67 14.65 -0.61
N HIS A 228 -12.10 15.18 -1.76
CA HIS A 228 -13.40 14.85 -2.33
C HIS A 228 -13.33 14.59 -3.83
N THR A 229 -13.56 13.35 -4.26
CA THR A 229 -13.61 12.97 -5.67
C THR A 229 -14.82 13.58 -6.38
N LEU A 230 -14.58 14.29 -7.47
CA LEU A 230 -15.61 14.94 -8.27
C LEU A 230 -16.26 13.94 -9.23
N ALA A 231 -17.60 13.90 -9.23
CA ALA A 231 -18.36 12.93 -10.00
C ALA A 231 -18.70 13.40 -11.44
N THR A 232 -18.54 14.69 -11.76
CA THR A 232 -18.93 15.25 -13.06
C THR A 232 -17.88 16.22 -13.59
N ASN A 233 -17.89 16.39 -14.92
CA ASN A 233 -17.08 17.36 -15.62
C ASN A 233 -17.71 18.75 -15.48
N ASP A 234 -17.49 19.42 -14.36
CA ASP A 234 -18.08 20.73 -14.09
C ASP A 234 -17.08 21.65 -13.38
N THR A 235 -17.38 22.95 -13.37
CA THR A 235 -16.68 23.93 -12.55
C THR A 235 -17.42 24.05 -11.21
N PRO A 236 -16.79 23.73 -10.07
CA PRO A 236 -17.40 23.93 -8.76
C PRO A 236 -17.62 25.42 -8.52
N ALA A 237 -18.83 25.79 -8.17
CA ALA A 237 -19.18 27.15 -7.77
C ALA A 237 -19.01 27.34 -6.26
N THR A 238 -19.29 26.30 -5.48
CA THR A 238 -19.23 26.36 -4.02
C THR A 238 -18.70 25.06 -3.42
N LEU A 239 -17.92 25.21 -2.35
CA LEU A 239 -17.50 24.13 -1.47
C LEU A 239 -17.93 24.50 -0.05
N THR A 240 -18.54 23.58 0.67
CA THR A 240 -18.85 23.72 2.09
C THR A 240 -18.29 22.56 2.88
N VAL A 241 -17.54 22.84 3.93
CA VAL A 241 -17.09 21.88 4.94
C VAL A 241 -17.86 22.15 6.22
N ASP A 242 -18.59 21.15 6.70
CA ASP A 242 -19.51 21.23 7.83
C ASP A 242 -19.06 20.24 8.91
N TYR A 243 -18.33 20.74 9.91
CA TYR A 243 -17.88 19.99 11.08
C TYR A 243 -19.00 19.76 12.10
N ASP A 244 -20.08 20.52 12.01
CA ASP A 244 -21.29 20.34 12.83
C ASP A 244 -22.33 19.45 12.09
N ALA A 245 -21.85 18.46 11.34
CA ALA A 245 -22.70 17.49 10.65
C ALA A 245 -23.21 16.38 11.59
N GLY A 246 -22.64 16.28 12.79
CA GLY A 246 -23.07 15.41 13.90
C GLY A 246 -23.19 16.19 15.22
N ASP A 247 -23.27 15.50 16.35
CA ASP A 247 -23.27 16.06 17.71
C ASP A 247 -21.83 16.20 18.28
N GLY A 248 -20.86 16.33 17.38
CA GLY A 248 -19.43 16.25 17.65
C GLY A 248 -18.79 17.55 18.17
N GLY A 249 -17.47 17.52 18.34
CA GLY A 249 -16.67 18.69 18.65
C GLY A 249 -16.35 19.47 17.38
N VAL A 250 -16.64 20.76 17.40
CA VAL A 250 -16.31 21.67 16.30
C VAL A 250 -14.86 22.17 16.48
N PRO A 251 -14.00 22.10 15.44
CA PRO A 251 -12.69 22.75 15.48
C PRO A 251 -12.80 24.24 15.74
N SER A 252 -11.92 24.79 16.57
CA SER A 252 -11.83 26.23 16.76
C SER A 252 -10.94 26.88 15.68
N ASP A 253 -10.86 28.21 15.70
CA ASP A 253 -10.05 29.02 14.78
C ASP A 253 -10.42 28.91 13.29
N LEU A 254 -11.56 28.29 12.97
CA LEU A 254 -12.14 28.34 11.63
C LEU A 254 -12.32 29.79 11.13
N ALA A 255 -12.51 30.76 12.03
CA ALA A 255 -12.61 32.19 11.71
C ALA A 255 -11.30 32.78 11.15
N GLY A 256 -10.16 32.11 11.36
CA GLY A 256 -8.87 32.44 10.75
C GLY A 256 -8.68 31.89 9.35
N VAL A 257 -9.62 31.07 8.85
CA VAL A 257 -9.59 30.59 7.47
C VAL A 257 -9.97 31.73 6.52
N SER A 258 -9.03 32.10 5.67
CA SER A 258 -9.17 33.13 4.64
C SER A 258 -8.51 32.66 3.36
N ARG A 259 -8.62 33.46 2.29
CA ARG A 259 -8.00 33.16 1.00
C ARG A 259 -6.48 32.99 1.11
N GLU A 260 -5.85 33.72 2.03
CA GLU A 260 -4.40 33.72 2.24
C GLU A 260 -3.92 32.51 3.06
N THR A 261 -4.79 31.90 3.86
CA THR A 261 -4.44 30.80 4.77
C THR A 261 -4.92 29.44 4.29
N LEU A 262 -5.90 29.39 3.38
CA LEU A 262 -6.37 28.15 2.77
C LEU A 262 -5.50 27.77 1.55
N ALA A 263 -5.31 26.47 1.35
CA ALA A 263 -4.93 25.93 0.05
C ALA A 263 -6.10 25.11 -0.52
N VAL A 264 -6.45 25.32 -1.77
CA VAL A 264 -7.54 24.59 -2.44
C VAL A 264 -7.22 24.38 -3.90
N GLY A 265 -7.48 23.17 -4.40
CA GLY A 265 -7.21 22.85 -5.78
C GLY A 265 -7.65 21.46 -6.22
N TYR A 266 -7.44 21.16 -7.50
CA TYR A 266 -7.63 19.81 -8.02
C TYR A 266 -6.31 19.04 -7.98
N ASP A 267 -6.41 17.82 -7.50
CA ASP A 267 -5.50 16.70 -7.70
C ASP A 267 -6.07 15.88 -8.88
N ARG A 268 -5.40 15.92 -10.03
CA ARG A 268 -5.89 15.33 -11.28
C ARG A 268 -5.30 13.97 -11.56
N ASP A 269 -4.08 13.75 -11.13
CA ASP A 269 -3.39 12.49 -11.34
C ASP A 269 -3.56 11.53 -10.14
N GLY A 270 -4.06 12.03 -9.02
CA GLY A 270 -4.41 11.26 -7.85
C GLY A 270 -3.25 11.08 -6.89
N ASP A 271 -2.13 11.81 -7.03
CA ASP A 271 -0.95 11.70 -6.17
C ASP A 271 -1.16 12.27 -4.75
N GLY A 272 -2.28 12.96 -4.53
CA GLY A 272 -2.65 13.59 -3.28
C GLY A 272 -2.30 15.07 -3.17
N ASP A 273 -1.75 15.68 -4.23
CA ASP A 273 -1.32 17.07 -4.31
C ASP A 273 -2.11 17.93 -5.29
N ILE A 274 -1.98 19.24 -5.09
CA ILE A 274 -2.73 20.21 -5.89
C ILE A 274 -1.96 20.46 -7.19
N ASP A 275 -2.45 19.91 -8.29
CA ASP A 275 -1.97 20.17 -9.65
C ASP A 275 -2.50 21.51 -10.19
N VAL A 276 -3.74 21.83 -9.83
CA VAL A 276 -4.44 23.03 -10.28
C VAL A 276 -4.87 23.85 -9.08
N ASP A 277 -4.16 24.95 -8.86
CA ASP A 277 -4.47 25.90 -7.81
C ASP A 277 -5.79 26.65 -8.10
N LEU A 278 -6.73 26.57 -7.17
CA LEU A 278 -8.02 27.25 -7.21
C LEU A 278 -8.06 28.50 -6.32
N VAL A 279 -7.03 28.79 -5.54
CA VAL A 279 -6.93 30.03 -4.74
C VAL A 279 -7.13 31.30 -5.59
N PRO A 280 -6.64 31.40 -6.84
CA PRO A 280 -6.95 32.52 -7.73
C PRO A 280 -8.45 32.72 -8.01
N ALA A 281 -9.22 31.64 -8.05
CA ALA A 281 -10.65 31.62 -8.31
C ALA A 281 -11.50 31.82 -7.04
N VAL A 282 -10.93 31.77 -5.84
CA VAL A 282 -11.69 32.01 -4.60
C VAL A 282 -12.18 33.46 -4.57
N SER A 283 -13.50 33.62 -4.61
CA SER A 283 -14.19 34.91 -4.55
C SER A 283 -14.50 35.32 -3.12
N HIS A 284 -14.99 34.40 -2.29
CA HIS A 284 -15.35 34.63 -0.89
C HIS A 284 -15.11 33.38 -0.06
N VAL A 285 -14.71 33.58 1.19
CA VAL A 285 -14.72 32.57 2.25
C VAL A 285 -15.66 33.09 3.33
N THR A 286 -16.64 32.28 3.72
CA THR A 286 -17.64 32.66 4.72
C THR A 286 -17.75 31.59 5.78
N LEU A 287 -18.01 32.05 7.01
CA LEU A 287 -18.41 31.20 8.13
C LEU A 287 -19.86 31.52 8.45
N PRO A 288 -20.83 30.92 7.73
CA PRO A 288 -22.24 31.24 7.92
C PRO A 288 -22.73 30.91 9.34
N ARG A 289 -22.05 29.99 10.03
CA ARG A 289 -22.26 29.58 11.42
C ARG A 289 -21.01 28.90 11.97
N GLU A 290 -20.96 28.71 13.27
CA GLU A 290 -19.90 27.93 13.93
C GLU A 290 -19.80 26.52 13.30
N GLY A 291 -18.57 26.08 13.01
CA GLY A 291 -18.31 24.75 12.44
C GLY A 291 -18.57 24.58 10.96
N ARG A 292 -19.01 25.63 10.25
CA ARG A 292 -19.23 25.56 8.80
C ARG A 292 -18.37 26.59 8.07
N VAL A 293 -17.55 26.12 7.13
CA VAL A 293 -16.76 26.96 6.22
C VAL A 293 -17.31 26.78 4.82
N THR A 294 -17.66 27.88 4.15
CA THR A 294 -18.09 27.89 2.75
C THR A 294 -17.13 28.72 1.92
N VAL A 295 -16.56 28.11 0.88
CA VAL A 295 -15.69 28.72 -0.12
C VAL A 295 -16.49 28.86 -1.42
N SER A 296 -16.54 30.08 -1.97
CA SER A 296 -17.22 30.35 -3.25
C SER A 296 -16.19 30.68 -4.31
N PHE A 297 -16.28 30.04 -5.48
CA PHE A 297 -15.38 30.24 -6.60
C PHE A 297 -16.02 31.12 -7.67
N ALA A 298 -15.23 32.02 -8.26
CA ALA A 298 -15.56 32.76 -9.47
C ALA A 298 -14.59 32.32 -10.57
N GLU A 299 -15.12 31.85 -11.69
CA GLU A 299 -14.33 31.44 -12.86
C GLU A 299 -13.29 30.34 -12.57
N ALA A 300 -13.61 29.38 -11.70
CA ALA A 300 -12.74 28.24 -11.48
C ALA A 300 -12.51 27.44 -12.78
N PRO A 301 -11.27 26.97 -13.04
CA PRO A 301 -11.01 26.03 -14.12
C PRO A 301 -11.96 24.81 -14.04
N PRO A 302 -12.38 24.25 -15.19
CA PRO A 302 -13.22 23.06 -15.19
C PRO A 302 -12.47 21.88 -14.59
N ALA A 303 -13.19 21.10 -13.77
CA ALA A 303 -12.73 19.80 -13.29
C ALA A 303 -13.16 18.69 -14.26
N THR A 304 -12.45 17.58 -14.20
CA THR A 304 -12.85 16.32 -14.83
C THR A 304 -13.45 15.39 -13.78
N ALA A 305 -14.42 14.55 -14.19
CA ALA A 305 -14.91 13.47 -13.35
C ALA A 305 -13.74 12.54 -13.00
N GLY A 306 -13.52 12.30 -11.72
CA GLY A 306 -12.36 11.59 -11.20
C GLY A 306 -11.32 12.49 -10.53
N ASP A 307 -11.25 13.79 -10.87
CA ASP A 307 -10.38 14.75 -10.17
C ASP A 307 -10.76 14.78 -8.68
N VAL A 308 -9.76 14.87 -7.81
CA VAL A 308 -9.95 15.00 -6.36
C VAL A 308 -9.82 16.48 -5.97
N LEU A 309 -10.88 17.05 -5.42
CA LEU A 309 -10.81 18.37 -4.79
C LEU A 309 -10.09 18.23 -3.45
N VAL A 310 -8.93 18.89 -3.33
CA VAL A 310 -8.12 18.91 -2.11
C VAL A 310 -8.21 20.29 -1.47
N VAL A 311 -8.51 20.33 -0.17
CA VAL A 311 -8.58 21.57 0.61
C VAL A 311 -7.78 21.40 1.90
N ARG A 312 -6.92 22.35 2.22
CA ARG A 312 -6.13 22.36 3.45
C ARG A 312 -6.58 23.54 4.29
N LEU A 313 -7.16 23.22 5.45
CA LEU A 313 -7.75 24.19 6.37
C LEU A 313 -6.91 24.26 7.66
N PRO A 314 -6.25 25.39 7.97
CA PRO A 314 -5.61 25.57 9.27
C PRO A 314 -6.70 25.74 10.34
N VAL A 315 -6.67 24.89 11.36
CA VAL A 315 -7.66 24.84 12.44
C VAL A 315 -7.03 24.39 13.75
N THR A 316 -7.73 24.56 14.85
CA THR A 316 -7.37 23.93 16.13
C THR A 316 -8.36 22.82 16.44
N ASN A 317 -7.85 21.62 16.73
CA ASN A 317 -8.66 20.46 17.06
C ASN A 317 -9.52 20.72 18.31
N PRO A 318 -10.71 20.08 18.42
CA PRO A 318 -11.50 20.17 19.64
C PRO A 318 -10.76 19.58 20.86
N ASP A 319 -11.18 19.95 22.07
CA ASP A 319 -10.66 19.42 23.35
C ASP A 319 -11.15 17.99 23.66
N ARG A 320 -11.18 17.11 22.65
CA ARG A 320 -11.64 15.73 22.81
C ARG A 320 -10.95 14.79 21.84
N SER A 321 -10.99 13.50 22.16
CA SER A 321 -10.58 12.42 21.27
C SER A 321 -11.81 11.65 20.78
N GLY A 322 -11.68 10.98 19.64
CA GLY A 322 -12.76 10.22 19.02
C GLY A 322 -12.96 10.60 17.55
N ALA A 323 -13.91 9.93 16.91
CA ALA A 323 -14.31 10.22 15.55
C ALA A 323 -15.52 11.17 15.56
N ASP A 324 -15.45 12.22 14.75
CA ASP A 324 -16.52 13.20 14.57
C ASP A 324 -17.00 13.18 13.12
N ALA A 325 -18.32 13.26 12.94
CA ALA A 325 -18.91 13.30 11.60
C ALA A 325 -18.65 14.66 10.95
N VAL A 326 -18.20 14.64 9.71
CA VAL A 326 -17.99 15.84 8.88
C VAL A 326 -18.70 15.65 7.56
N ALA A 327 -19.30 16.73 7.05
CA ALA A 327 -19.92 16.72 5.72
C ALA A 327 -19.21 17.69 4.80
N VAL A 328 -18.95 17.25 3.58
CA VAL A 328 -18.41 18.07 2.49
C VAL A 328 -19.48 18.17 1.42
N THR A 329 -19.86 19.38 1.07
CA THR A 329 -20.81 19.66 -0.02
C THR A 329 -20.08 20.44 -1.11
N VAL A 330 -20.04 19.88 -2.32
CA VAL A 330 -19.59 20.62 -3.52
C VAL A 330 -20.81 20.90 -4.37
N ASP A 331 -21.10 22.18 -4.57
CA ASP A 331 -22.36 22.70 -5.12
C ASP A 331 -23.57 22.17 -4.34
N ASP A 332 -24.21 21.12 -4.84
CA ASP A 332 -25.37 20.48 -4.20
C ASP A 332 -25.12 19.01 -3.81
N ARG A 333 -23.90 18.51 -4.02
CA ARG A 333 -23.54 17.11 -3.75
C ARG A 333 -22.86 16.98 -2.40
N ARG A 334 -23.59 16.40 -1.45
CA ARG A 334 -23.14 16.20 -0.08
C ARG A 334 -22.56 14.80 0.12
N THR A 335 -21.35 14.74 0.68
CA THR A 335 -20.68 13.53 1.17
C THR A 335 -20.50 13.65 2.67
N VAL A 336 -20.74 12.57 3.40
CA VAL A 336 -20.52 12.49 4.84
C VAL A 336 -19.40 11.51 5.10
N GLY A 337 -18.48 11.88 5.98
CA GLY A 337 -17.39 11.04 6.44
C GLY A 337 -17.03 11.40 7.87
N THR A 338 -15.80 11.09 8.26
CA THR A 338 -15.30 11.30 9.61
C THR A 338 -14.00 12.10 9.60
N VAL A 339 -13.70 12.72 10.74
CA VAL A 339 -12.37 13.17 11.15
C VAL A 339 -12.09 12.55 12.51
N GLU A 340 -10.85 12.13 12.76
CA GLU A 340 -10.48 11.44 14.00
C GLU A 340 -9.46 12.25 14.81
N TYR A 341 -9.73 12.40 16.10
CA TYR A 341 -8.87 13.11 17.06
C TYR A 341 -8.35 12.16 18.14
N GLY A 342 -7.18 12.51 18.69
CA GLY A 342 -6.43 11.70 19.64
C GLY A 342 -5.66 10.58 18.97
N LEU A 343 -5.26 9.58 19.76
CA LEU A 343 -4.38 8.50 19.31
C LEU A 343 -4.83 7.84 18.00
N VAL A 344 -6.12 7.57 17.88
CA VAL A 344 -6.72 6.86 16.75
C VAL A 344 -6.44 7.57 15.42
N GLY A 345 -6.53 8.91 15.41
CA GLY A 345 -6.23 9.75 14.24
C GLY A 345 -4.76 10.13 14.09
N SER A 346 -3.87 9.71 14.99
CA SER A 346 -2.46 10.12 14.99
C SER A 346 -1.67 9.33 13.95
N GLY A 347 -1.03 10.04 13.02
CA GLY A 347 -0.26 9.46 11.92
C GLY A 347 -1.14 8.98 10.77
N ALA A 348 -0.54 8.85 9.57
CA ALA A 348 -1.27 8.48 8.36
C ALA A 348 -1.98 7.11 8.46
N LEU A 349 -1.41 6.17 9.22
CA LEU A 349 -1.93 4.81 9.41
C LEU A 349 -2.58 4.60 10.80
N GLY A 350 -2.74 5.69 11.57
CA GLY A 350 -3.39 5.69 12.87
C GLY A 350 -2.54 5.18 14.03
N ASN A 351 -3.03 5.40 15.25
CA ASN A 351 -2.40 4.98 16.49
C ASN A 351 -0.93 5.43 16.66
N GLY A 352 -0.57 6.59 16.10
CA GLY A 352 0.78 7.15 16.11
C GLY A 352 1.72 6.53 15.08
N LEU A 353 1.24 5.61 14.23
CA LEU A 353 1.98 5.05 13.10
C LEU A 353 1.81 5.98 11.89
N ASP A 354 2.89 6.61 11.49
CA ASP A 354 2.91 7.61 10.44
C ASP A 354 3.83 7.19 9.29
N LEU A 355 3.33 7.35 8.08
CA LEU A 355 4.01 6.98 6.85
C LEU A 355 4.08 8.21 5.95
N ARG A 356 5.30 8.60 5.55
CA ARG A 356 5.54 9.81 4.78
C ARG A 356 6.43 9.59 3.57
N LEU A 357 6.18 10.39 2.53
CA LEU A 357 7.01 10.52 1.34
C LEU A 357 7.47 11.97 1.21
N ALA A 358 8.74 12.20 0.89
CA ALA A 358 9.29 13.52 0.67
C ALA A 358 10.26 13.53 -0.51
N PRO A 359 10.25 14.53 -1.39
CA PRO A 359 11.31 14.68 -2.40
C PRO A 359 12.64 15.00 -1.71
N VAL A 360 13.73 14.52 -2.28
CA VAL A 360 15.10 14.78 -1.85
C VAL A 360 15.80 15.53 -2.98
N ASP A 361 16.28 16.72 -2.67
CA ASP A 361 16.95 17.54 -3.67
C ASP A 361 18.37 17.02 -3.99
N ALA A 362 19.03 17.65 -4.96
CA ALA A 362 20.37 17.26 -5.40
C ALA A 362 21.46 17.44 -4.33
N ASN A 363 21.21 18.21 -3.26
CA ASN A 363 22.15 18.39 -2.15
C ASN A 363 21.87 17.40 -0.98
N GLY A 364 20.81 16.60 -1.09
CA GLY A 364 20.40 15.64 -0.08
C GLY A 364 19.45 16.20 0.97
N SER A 365 18.96 17.44 0.80
CA SER A 365 17.95 18.01 1.68
C SER A 365 16.60 17.38 1.39
N VAL A 366 15.93 16.93 2.46
CA VAL A 366 14.57 16.41 2.39
C VAL A 366 13.62 17.60 2.35
N GLY A 367 12.75 17.63 1.34
CA GLY A 367 11.70 18.63 1.19
C GLY A 367 10.51 18.36 2.12
N ASP A 368 9.38 18.98 1.81
CA ASP A 368 8.15 18.84 2.59
C ASP A 368 7.63 17.40 2.54
N ALA A 369 7.56 16.77 3.71
CA ALA A 369 7.09 15.40 3.84
C ALA A 369 5.56 15.34 3.87
N ARG A 370 5.00 14.49 3.03
CA ARG A 370 3.56 14.32 2.85
C ARG A 370 3.11 12.97 3.41
N PRO A 371 1.93 12.89 4.06
CA PRO A 371 1.39 11.63 4.53
C PRO A 371 1.05 10.74 3.33
N VAL A 372 1.51 9.50 3.36
CA VAL A 372 1.13 8.47 2.39
C VAL A 372 -0.24 7.94 2.80
N SER A 373 -1.25 8.24 2.00
CA SER A 373 -2.62 7.80 2.26
C SER A 373 -2.91 6.47 1.59
N PRO A 374 -3.48 5.47 2.29
CA PRO A 374 -4.02 4.27 1.67
C PRO A 374 -5.20 4.51 0.70
N ALA A 375 -5.76 5.73 0.66
CA ALA A 375 -6.73 6.12 -0.38
C ALA A 375 -6.07 6.42 -1.74
N VAL A 376 -4.75 6.62 -1.75
CA VAL A 376 -3.95 6.95 -2.93
C VAL A 376 -2.97 5.83 -3.28
N HIS A 377 -2.35 5.23 -2.27
CA HIS A 377 -1.30 4.23 -2.44
C HIS A 377 -1.73 2.89 -1.89
N GLU A 378 -1.28 1.81 -2.54
CA GLU A 378 -1.50 0.46 -2.00
C GLU A 378 -0.50 0.19 -0.87
N VAL A 379 -1.04 -0.19 0.29
CA VAL A 379 -0.25 -0.51 1.49
C VAL A 379 -0.59 -1.93 1.94
N PHE A 380 0.43 -2.78 2.05
CA PHE A 380 0.29 -4.18 2.42
C PHE A 380 1.03 -4.45 3.73
N ALA A 381 0.36 -5.11 4.69
CA ALA A 381 1.03 -5.70 5.85
C ALA A 381 1.22 -7.20 5.64
N ASP A 382 2.38 -7.70 6.03
CA ASP A 382 2.71 -9.11 6.10
C ASP A 382 3.12 -9.46 7.53
N SER A 383 2.20 -10.03 8.30
CA SER A 383 2.44 -10.42 9.68
C SER A 383 3.42 -11.59 9.81
N ASP A 384 3.55 -12.44 8.79
CA ASP A 384 4.44 -13.60 8.86
C ASP A 384 5.90 -13.18 8.63
N ARG A 385 6.11 -12.05 7.95
CA ARG A 385 7.43 -11.49 7.65
C ARG A 385 7.75 -10.22 8.43
N ASP A 386 6.84 -9.77 9.30
CA ASP A 386 6.94 -8.50 10.02
C ASP A 386 7.25 -7.31 9.08
N THR A 387 6.50 -7.20 7.98
CA THR A 387 6.69 -6.12 7.02
C THR A 387 5.46 -5.28 6.74
N LEU A 388 5.69 -4.01 6.44
CA LEU A 388 4.71 -3.10 5.84
C LEU A 388 5.31 -2.58 4.54
N SER A 389 4.62 -2.81 3.43
CA SER A 389 5.06 -2.41 2.10
C SER A 389 4.12 -1.38 1.49
N VAL A 390 4.69 -0.47 0.72
CA VAL A 390 3.97 0.61 0.04
C VAL A 390 4.33 0.57 -1.43
N VAL A 391 3.33 0.59 -2.31
CA VAL A 391 3.50 0.65 -3.76
C VAL A 391 3.23 2.08 -4.24
N PHE A 392 4.24 2.68 -4.88
CA PHE A 392 4.17 4.01 -5.47
C PHE A 392 4.08 3.90 -6.99
N ASP A 393 3.04 4.50 -7.57
CA ASP A 393 2.93 4.71 -9.01
C ASP A 393 3.91 5.84 -9.42
N THR A 394 4.97 5.50 -10.14
CA THR A 394 5.94 6.51 -10.57
C THR A 394 5.48 7.35 -11.75
N THR A 395 4.30 7.09 -12.33
CA THR A 395 3.67 8.04 -13.28
C THR A 395 3.15 9.29 -12.59
N LEU A 396 2.87 9.18 -11.28
CA LEU A 396 2.38 10.25 -10.40
C LEU A 396 3.51 10.98 -9.67
N LEU A 397 4.76 10.62 -9.95
CA LEU A 397 5.93 11.21 -9.30
C LEU A 397 6.80 11.91 -10.34
N ASP A 398 7.25 13.11 -9.98
CA ASP A 398 8.33 13.78 -10.69
C ASP A 398 9.60 12.92 -10.70
N ARG A 399 10.45 13.17 -11.70
CA ARG A 399 11.78 12.55 -11.73
C ARG A 399 12.64 13.13 -10.61
N GLY A 400 13.25 12.27 -9.81
CA GLY A 400 14.03 12.69 -8.67
C GLY A 400 14.20 11.60 -7.64
N THR A 401 14.86 11.94 -6.54
CA THR A 401 14.99 11.03 -5.39
C THR A 401 13.91 11.36 -4.38
N TYR A 402 13.38 10.33 -3.73
CA TYR A 402 12.38 10.44 -2.68
C TYR A 402 12.84 9.70 -1.45
N ALA A 403 12.52 10.25 -0.27
CA ALA A 403 12.67 9.61 1.02
C ALA A 403 11.31 9.10 1.49
N ALA A 404 11.20 7.79 1.67
CA ALA A 404 10.04 7.14 2.27
C ALA A 404 10.37 6.83 3.74
N THR A 405 9.49 7.26 4.64
CA THR A 405 9.71 7.17 6.09
C THR A 405 8.51 6.55 6.79
N LEU A 406 8.73 5.46 7.53
CA LEU A 406 7.78 4.90 8.48
C LEU A 406 8.22 5.30 9.90
N SER A 407 7.30 5.80 10.71
CA SER A 407 7.59 6.16 12.09
C SER A 407 6.49 5.73 13.04
N LEU A 408 6.87 5.21 14.21
CA LEU A 408 5.99 5.06 15.36
C LEU A 408 6.30 6.19 16.35
N THR A 409 5.39 7.15 16.44
CA THR A 409 5.59 8.40 17.18
C THR A 409 5.25 8.25 18.68
N PRO A 410 5.72 9.17 19.54
CA PRO A 410 5.37 9.19 20.97
C PRO A 410 3.89 9.39 21.29
N ALA A 411 3.04 9.69 20.29
CA ALA A 411 1.60 9.61 20.47
C ALA A 411 1.17 8.17 20.83
N ASN A 412 1.84 7.16 20.26
CA ASN A 412 1.61 5.77 20.62
C ASN A 412 2.13 5.47 22.05
N PRO A 413 1.29 4.96 22.96
CA PRO A 413 1.66 4.76 24.37
C PRO A 413 2.75 3.70 24.60
N ARG A 414 3.16 2.96 23.56
CA ARG A 414 4.23 1.96 23.64
C ARG A 414 5.63 2.55 23.50
N VAL A 415 5.76 3.77 23.00
CA VAL A 415 7.05 4.41 22.77
C VAL A 415 7.08 5.79 23.40
N SER A 416 8.17 6.12 24.08
CA SER A 416 8.41 7.47 24.62
C SER A 416 9.23 8.33 23.65
N THR A 417 9.92 7.70 22.71
CA THR A 417 10.71 8.34 21.64
C THR A 417 10.30 7.73 20.31
N ALA A 418 10.26 8.55 19.25
CA ALA A 418 9.94 8.06 17.93
C ALA A 418 10.88 6.92 17.50
N ARG A 419 10.32 5.88 16.87
CA ARG A 419 11.09 4.85 16.17
C ARG A 419 10.84 5.03 14.69
N THR A 420 11.91 5.20 13.92
CA THR A 420 11.80 5.63 12.52
C THR A 420 12.67 4.76 11.63
N LEU A 421 12.11 4.38 10.48
CA LEU A 421 12.82 3.77 9.36
C LEU A 421 12.68 4.69 8.17
N THR A 422 13.80 5.02 7.53
CA THR A 422 13.82 5.83 6.32
C THR A 422 14.67 5.14 5.27
N THR A 423 14.20 5.13 4.03
CA THR A 423 14.98 4.73 2.86
C THR A 423 14.70 5.66 1.71
N THR A 424 15.50 5.56 0.65
CA THR A 424 15.32 6.38 -0.55
C THR A 424 15.14 5.51 -1.79
N PHE A 425 14.37 6.03 -2.73
CA PHE A 425 14.33 5.52 -4.10
C PHE A 425 14.38 6.69 -5.09
N THR A 426 14.74 6.40 -6.35
CA THR A 426 14.90 7.40 -7.40
C THR A 426 14.04 7.06 -8.60
N VAL A 427 13.25 8.01 -9.06
CA VAL A 427 12.50 7.95 -10.32
C VAL A 427 13.36 8.56 -11.43
N VAL A 428 13.68 7.76 -12.44
CA VAL A 428 14.52 8.15 -13.59
C VAL A 428 13.74 8.15 -14.89
N GLU A 429 14.32 8.74 -15.93
CA GLU A 429 13.76 8.64 -17.28
C GLU A 429 13.69 7.18 -17.75
N ARG A 430 12.57 6.81 -18.37
CA ARG A 430 12.39 5.55 -19.08
C ARG A 430 13.19 5.57 -20.39
N ARG A 431 14.20 4.72 -20.52
CA ARG A 431 15.14 4.71 -21.64
C ARG A 431 15.58 3.30 -22.00
N VAL A 432 15.65 3.02 -23.30
CA VAL A 432 16.18 1.77 -23.87
C VAL A 432 17.24 2.14 -24.90
N THR A 433 18.41 1.50 -24.83
CA THR A 433 19.52 1.74 -25.77
C THR A 433 19.98 0.41 -26.36
N LEU A 434 19.91 0.29 -27.68
CA LEU A 434 20.50 -0.83 -28.39
C LEU A 434 22.03 -0.66 -28.40
N VAL A 435 22.75 -1.57 -27.74
CA VAL A 435 24.22 -1.51 -27.61
C VAL A 435 24.89 -2.19 -28.79
N ARG A 436 24.42 -3.39 -29.14
CA ARG A 436 24.91 -4.17 -30.28
C ARG A 436 23.79 -5.05 -30.86
N PRO A 437 23.84 -5.35 -32.16
CA PRO A 437 24.68 -4.70 -33.16
C PRO A 437 24.28 -3.23 -33.34
N ALA A 438 24.99 -2.48 -34.19
CA ALA A 438 24.50 -1.18 -34.61
C ALA A 438 23.07 -1.30 -35.20
N SER A 439 22.31 -0.22 -35.14
CA SER A 439 20.91 -0.19 -35.53
C SER A 439 20.64 -0.64 -36.98
N THR A 440 21.65 -0.52 -37.83
CA THR A 440 21.82 -1.24 -39.10
C THR A 440 23.09 -2.09 -39.06
N PHE A 441 22.98 -3.33 -39.54
CA PHE A 441 24.07 -4.29 -39.52
C PHE A 441 24.06 -5.11 -40.81
N ALA A 442 25.23 -5.23 -41.44
CA ALA A 442 25.45 -6.14 -42.55
C ALA A 442 25.65 -7.55 -42.00
N VAL A 443 24.88 -8.51 -42.51
CA VAL A 443 24.86 -9.86 -41.97
C VAL A 443 26.08 -10.65 -42.45
N ASP A 444 27.09 -10.73 -41.58
CA ASP A 444 28.32 -11.50 -41.82
C ASP A 444 28.28 -12.89 -41.17
N ALA A 445 27.29 -13.17 -40.31
CA ALA A 445 27.11 -14.42 -39.59
C ALA A 445 25.62 -14.81 -39.47
N PRO A 446 25.27 -16.10 -39.42
CA PRO A 446 23.87 -16.57 -39.31
C PRO A 446 23.24 -16.26 -37.94
N THR A 447 24.06 -16.04 -36.92
CA THR A 447 23.65 -15.67 -35.57
C THR A 447 24.22 -14.31 -35.21
N VAL A 448 23.36 -13.40 -34.77
CA VAL A 448 23.73 -12.02 -34.40
C VAL A 448 23.38 -11.80 -32.92
N PRO A 449 24.37 -11.59 -32.05
CA PRO A 449 24.11 -11.31 -30.65
C PRO A 449 23.58 -9.88 -30.50
N VAL A 450 22.40 -9.76 -29.90
CA VAL A 450 21.75 -8.48 -29.61
C VAL A 450 21.82 -8.20 -28.12
N GLU A 451 22.24 -6.99 -27.77
CA GLU A 451 22.36 -6.53 -26.39
C GLU A 451 21.77 -5.12 -26.26
N VAL A 452 20.98 -4.94 -25.21
CA VAL A 452 20.27 -3.72 -24.89
C VAL A 452 20.61 -3.33 -23.45
N THR A 453 20.85 -2.04 -23.22
CA THR A 453 20.92 -1.46 -21.87
C THR A 453 19.71 -0.58 -21.64
N THR A 454 19.20 -0.55 -20.42
CA THR A 454 17.94 0.13 -20.14
C THR A 454 17.85 0.68 -18.72
N THR A 455 16.88 1.56 -18.48
CA THR A 455 16.46 1.98 -17.14
C THR A 455 15.25 1.21 -16.62
N LEU A 456 14.62 0.36 -17.43
CA LEU A 456 13.44 -0.41 -17.04
C LEU A 456 13.71 -1.33 -15.84
N ALA A 457 12.65 -1.60 -15.07
CA ALA A 457 12.67 -2.57 -13.99
C ALA A 457 13.09 -3.98 -14.47
N PRO A 458 13.86 -4.74 -13.66
CA PRO A 458 14.09 -6.15 -13.92
C PRO A 458 12.77 -6.92 -14.09
N GLY A 459 12.76 -7.87 -15.02
CA GLY A 459 11.56 -8.60 -15.42
C GLY A 459 10.73 -7.92 -16.52
N SER A 460 11.02 -6.67 -16.89
CA SER A 460 10.32 -6.00 -18.01
C SER A 460 10.57 -6.74 -19.31
N GLU A 461 9.53 -6.85 -20.15
CA GLU A 461 9.64 -7.47 -21.47
C GLU A 461 9.87 -6.43 -22.57
N LEU A 462 10.86 -6.68 -23.42
CA LEU A 462 11.13 -5.95 -24.64
C LEU A 462 10.91 -6.88 -25.84
N THR A 463 10.44 -6.34 -26.95
CA THR A 463 10.29 -7.08 -28.21
C THR A 463 11.25 -6.55 -29.25
N LEU A 464 12.10 -7.41 -29.78
CA LEU A 464 13.02 -7.07 -30.87
C LEU A 464 12.40 -7.48 -32.20
N HIS A 465 12.19 -6.50 -33.07
CA HIS A 465 11.78 -6.68 -34.45
C HIS A 465 13.00 -6.64 -35.35
N VAL A 466 13.15 -7.69 -36.15
CA VAL A 466 14.24 -7.85 -37.12
C VAL A 466 13.65 -7.92 -38.52
N SER A 467 14.00 -6.96 -39.37
CA SER A 467 13.48 -6.85 -40.74
C SER A 467 14.54 -6.38 -41.73
N SER A 468 14.25 -6.49 -43.03
CA SER A 468 15.11 -5.96 -44.10
C SER A 468 14.28 -5.33 -45.21
N GLU A 469 14.78 -4.22 -45.78
CA GLU A 469 14.14 -3.58 -46.94
C GLU A 469 14.22 -4.45 -48.20
N SER A 470 15.26 -5.29 -48.31
CA SER A 470 15.42 -6.25 -49.41
C SER A 470 14.44 -7.44 -49.31
N ALA A 471 13.84 -7.64 -48.13
CA ALA A 471 12.88 -8.70 -47.86
C ALA A 471 11.70 -8.16 -47.01
N PRO A 472 10.87 -7.26 -47.55
CA PRO A 472 9.89 -6.49 -46.78
C PRO A 472 8.77 -7.33 -46.16
N ASN A 473 8.59 -8.56 -46.64
CA ASN A 473 7.59 -9.52 -46.14
C ASN A 473 8.16 -10.48 -45.07
N VAL A 474 9.40 -10.26 -44.61
CA VAL A 474 10.05 -11.08 -43.59
C VAL A 474 10.26 -10.25 -42.33
N LEU A 475 9.63 -10.67 -41.24
CA LEU A 475 9.76 -10.11 -39.91
C LEU A 475 10.04 -11.25 -38.92
N GLN A 476 11.14 -11.16 -38.19
CA GLN A 476 11.37 -12.01 -37.02
C GLN A 476 11.17 -11.20 -35.75
N VAL A 477 10.53 -11.80 -34.75
CA VAL A 477 10.26 -11.17 -33.46
C VAL A 477 10.88 -12.02 -32.36
N TYR A 478 11.61 -11.39 -31.47
CA TYR A 478 12.21 -12.00 -30.28
C TYR A 478 11.73 -11.27 -29.04
N VAL A 479 11.57 -11.99 -27.93
CA VAL A 479 11.30 -11.40 -26.61
C VAL A 479 12.62 -11.37 -25.84
N LEU A 480 12.91 -10.23 -25.21
CA LEU A 480 14.03 -10.05 -24.32
C LEU A 480 13.47 -9.68 -22.94
N THR A 481 13.97 -10.30 -21.89
CA THR A 481 13.64 -9.94 -20.51
C THR A 481 14.77 -9.10 -19.94
N VAL A 482 14.41 -8.01 -19.27
CA VAL A 482 15.39 -7.15 -18.59
C VAL A 482 15.89 -7.86 -17.34
N GLU A 483 17.20 -8.06 -17.26
CA GLU A 483 17.89 -8.69 -16.14
C GLU A 483 18.12 -7.71 -14.98
N ALA A 484 18.58 -8.22 -13.84
CA ALA A 484 18.82 -7.40 -12.63
C ALA A 484 19.84 -6.27 -12.83
N ASP A 485 20.79 -6.42 -13.76
CA ASP A 485 21.80 -5.42 -14.13
C ASP A 485 21.28 -4.39 -15.16
N ARG A 486 19.99 -4.46 -15.52
CA ARG A 486 19.32 -3.66 -16.53
C ARG A 486 19.87 -3.82 -17.93
N THR A 487 20.38 -5.00 -18.22
CA THR A 487 20.66 -5.43 -19.58
C THR A 487 19.58 -6.40 -20.06
N ALA A 488 19.43 -6.54 -21.37
CA ALA A 488 18.62 -7.58 -21.99
C ALA A 488 19.34 -8.07 -23.24
N SER A 489 19.44 -9.37 -23.44
CA SER A 489 20.18 -9.92 -24.58
C SER A 489 19.48 -11.12 -25.23
N VAL A 490 19.73 -11.31 -26.52
CA VAL A 490 19.24 -12.47 -27.27
C VAL A 490 20.16 -12.76 -28.45
N ASP A 491 20.41 -14.04 -28.74
CA ASP A 491 21.08 -14.47 -29.95
C ASP A 491 20.07 -14.65 -31.08
N VAL A 492 20.05 -13.69 -32.01
CA VAL A 492 19.15 -13.70 -33.16
C VAL A 492 19.67 -14.67 -34.21
N THR A 493 18.91 -15.70 -34.54
CA THR A 493 19.21 -16.57 -35.69
C THR A 493 18.44 -16.08 -36.90
N LEU A 494 19.17 -15.56 -37.90
CA LEU A 494 18.57 -14.98 -39.09
C LEU A 494 18.08 -16.08 -40.04
N THR A 495 16.88 -15.92 -40.58
CA THR A 495 16.42 -16.82 -41.65
C THR A 495 17.31 -16.68 -42.90
N GLU A 496 17.40 -17.73 -43.71
CA GLU A 496 18.13 -17.70 -44.99
C GLU A 496 17.67 -16.55 -45.91
N ARG A 497 16.43 -16.07 -45.76
CA ARG A 497 15.88 -14.94 -46.54
C ARG A 497 16.42 -13.58 -46.11
N LEU A 498 17.02 -13.48 -44.93
CA LEU A 498 17.66 -12.28 -44.40
C LEU A 498 19.19 -12.38 -44.43
N ALA A 499 19.74 -13.56 -44.70
CA ALA A 499 21.17 -13.77 -44.81
C ALA A 499 21.76 -12.93 -45.96
N GLY A 500 22.85 -12.21 -45.68
CA GLY A 500 23.51 -11.31 -46.66
C GLY A 500 22.74 -10.03 -47.01
N SER A 501 21.59 -9.78 -46.38
CA SER A 501 20.85 -8.51 -46.52
C SER A 501 21.28 -7.52 -45.45
N GLU A 502 21.07 -6.22 -45.69
CA GLU A 502 21.14 -5.23 -44.61
C GLU A 502 19.91 -5.40 -43.72
N VAL A 503 20.14 -5.64 -42.44
CA VAL A 503 19.09 -5.93 -41.45
C VAL A 503 18.93 -4.75 -40.51
N ARG A 504 17.67 -4.42 -40.21
CA ARG A 504 17.27 -3.42 -39.24
C ARG A 504 16.82 -4.08 -37.95
N PHE A 505 17.36 -3.60 -36.84
CA PHE A 505 16.97 -4.00 -35.49
C PHE A 505 16.16 -2.86 -34.85
N VAL A 506 14.90 -3.14 -34.50
CA VAL A 506 14.03 -2.18 -33.79
C VAL A 506 13.57 -2.82 -32.49
N VAL A 507 13.99 -2.25 -31.37
CA VAL A 507 13.48 -2.65 -30.05
C VAL A 507 12.18 -1.92 -29.80
N ARG A 508 11.17 -2.65 -29.34
CA ARG A 508 9.86 -2.13 -29.01
C ARG A 508 9.47 -2.52 -27.60
N GLU A 509 8.74 -1.62 -26.96
CA GLU A 509 8.10 -1.81 -25.67
C GLU A 509 6.60 -1.56 -25.88
N ASN A 510 5.75 -2.53 -25.47
CA ASN A 510 4.30 -2.44 -25.63
C ASN A 510 3.88 -2.00 -27.05
N GLY A 511 4.55 -2.58 -28.05
CA GLY A 511 4.32 -2.33 -29.46
C GLY A 511 4.83 -0.98 -29.99
N ARG A 512 5.45 -0.12 -29.19
CA ARG A 512 6.04 1.17 -29.61
C ARG A 512 7.56 1.05 -29.78
N PRO A 513 8.15 1.59 -30.85
CA PRO A 513 9.60 1.57 -31.03
C PRO A 513 10.29 2.47 -29.99
N VAL A 514 11.24 1.90 -29.25
CA VAL A 514 12.00 2.57 -28.17
C VAL A 514 13.50 2.65 -28.46
N ALA A 515 14.03 1.79 -29.32
CA ALA A 515 15.40 1.89 -29.85
C ALA A 515 15.51 1.32 -31.27
N GLY A 516 16.57 1.70 -32.00
CA GLY A 516 16.78 1.35 -33.41
C GLY A 516 16.44 2.49 -34.38
N PRO A 517 16.52 2.28 -35.70
CA PRO A 517 16.29 3.36 -36.66
C PRO A 517 14.84 3.81 -36.61
N HIS A 518 14.61 5.11 -36.41
CA HIS A 518 13.26 5.67 -36.45
C HIS A 518 12.59 5.35 -37.78
N VAL A 519 11.33 4.90 -37.72
CA VAL A 519 10.47 4.80 -38.90
C VAL A 519 10.01 6.21 -39.27
N GLY A 520 10.95 7.03 -39.75
CA GLY A 520 10.60 8.16 -40.60
C GLY A 520 10.20 7.60 -41.95
N ARG A 521 8.98 7.90 -42.40
CA ARG A 521 8.59 7.69 -43.81
C ARG A 521 9.68 8.33 -44.68
N PRO A 522 10.29 7.61 -45.64
CA PRO A 522 11.25 8.24 -46.54
C PRO A 522 10.53 9.34 -47.34
N ALA A 523 11.16 10.51 -47.39
CA ALA A 523 10.99 11.48 -48.47
C ALA A 523 12.37 11.72 -49.08
#